data_AF-A0A961QTZ4-F1
#
_entry.id   AF-A0A961QTZ4-F1
#
_cell.length_a   1.000
_cell.length_b   1.000
_cell.length_c   1.000
_cell.angle_alpha   90.00
_cell.angle_beta   90.00
_cell.angle_gamma   90.00
#
_symmetry.space_group_name_H-M   'P 1'
#
loop_
_entity.id
_entity.type
_entity.pdbx_description
1 polymer ?
#
loop_
_entity_poly.entity_id
_entity_poly.type
_entity_poly.pdbx_seq_one_letter_code
_entity_poly.pdbx_strand_id
1 'polypeptide(L)' 'MPITLPATLPAFDVLTREGVNVISDTRAARQDIRPLKIGLLNLMPKKIQ' A
#
# COMPACT_ATOMS: atom_id res chain seq x y z
N MET A 1 1.41 -2.11 0.67
CA MET A 1 0.72 -2.46 -0.59
C MET A 1 -0.41 -3.43 -0.24
N PRO A 2 -1.58 -3.37 -0.88
CA PRO A 2 -2.68 -4.28 -0.60
C PRO A 2 -2.39 -5.70 -1.10
N ILE A 3 -3.06 -6.69 -0.51
CA ILE A 3 -3.02 -8.10 -0.95
C ILE A 3 -4.06 -8.30 -2.04
N THR A 4 -3.66 -8.89 -3.16
CA THR A 4 -4.58 -9.21 -4.26
C THR A 4 -5.35 -10.49 -3.95
N LEU A 5 -6.68 -10.43 -4.01
CA LEU A 5 -7.57 -11.56 -3.76
C LEU A 5 -8.81 -11.50 -4.67
N PRO A 6 -9.24 -12.61 -5.28
CA PRO A 6 -10.50 -12.67 -6.00
C PRO A 6 -11.69 -12.20 -5.16
N ALA A 7 -12.50 -11.31 -5.70
CA ALA A 7 -13.67 -10.75 -5.01
C ALA A 7 -14.77 -11.80 -4.73
N THR A 8 -14.71 -12.95 -5.40
CA THR A 8 -15.65 -14.07 -5.20
C THR A 8 -15.28 -14.97 -4.03
N LEU A 9 -14.12 -14.77 -3.39
CA LEU A 9 -13.71 -15.55 -2.23
C LEU A 9 -14.41 -15.04 -0.96
N PRO A 10 -15.00 -15.91 -0.12
CA PRO A 10 -15.60 -15.51 1.16
C PRO A 10 -14.62 -14.79 2.09
N ALA A 11 -13.32 -15.12 1.97
CA ALA A 11 -12.25 -14.47 2.71
C ALA A 11 -12.10 -12.98 2.38
N PHE A 12 -12.58 -12.51 1.23
CA PHE A 12 -12.50 -11.11 0.83
C PHE A 12 -13.22 -10.20 1.82
N ASP A 13 -14.46 -10.54 2.17
CA ASP A 13 -15.26 -9.76 3.13
C ASP A 13 -14.73 -9.90 4.55
N VAL A 14 -14.28 -11.09 4.94
CA VAL A 14 -13.70 -11.35 6.26
C VAL A 14 -12.46 -10.48 6.47
N LEU A 15 -11.50 -10.55 5.54
CA LEU A 15 -10.25 -9.79 5.63
C LEU A 15 -10.49 -8.28 5.55
N THR A 16 -11.42 -7.84 4.71
CA THR A 16 -11.81 -6.42 4.63
C THR A 16 -12.35 -5.91 5.98
N ARG A 17 -13.19 -6.70 6.66
CA ARG A 17 -13.76 -6.34 7.97
C ARG A 17 -12.73 -6.35 9.10
N GLU A 18 -11.70 -7.19 8.99
CA GLU A 18 -10.57 -7.23 9.92
C GLU A 18 -9.57 -6.07 9.72
N GLY A 19 -9.82 -5.20 8.74
CA GLY A 19 -8.94 -4.06 8.42
C GLY A 19 -7.72 -4.45 7.59
N VAL A 20 -7.69 -5.67 7.04
CA VAL A 20 -6.66 -6.09 6.09
C VAL A 20 -6.93 -5.40 4.76
N ASN A 21 -5.88 -4.77 4.22
CA ASN A 21 -5.98 -4.03 2.97
C ASN A 21 -5.96 -5.02 1.79
N VAL A 22 -7.14 -5.43 1.33
CA VAL A 22 -7.33 -6.36 0.21
C VAL A 22 -7.83 -5.63 -1.04
N ILE A 23 -7.50 -6.16 -2.22
CA ILE A 23 -7.89 -5.60 -3.50
C ILE A 23 -8.22 -6.69 -4.51
N SER A 24 -9.20 -6.47 -5.39
CA SER A 24 -9.52 -7.40 -6.47
C SER A 24 -8.45 -7.38 -7.57
N ASP A 25 -8.30 -8.48 -8.30
CA ASP A 25 -7.34 -8.62 -9.41
C ASP A 25 -7.50 -7.50 -10.46
N THR A 26 -8.75 -7.19 -10.82
CA THR A 26 -9.08 -6.15 -11.80
C THR A 26 -8.66 -4.76 -11.35
N ARG A 27 -8.69 -4.50 -10.04
CA ARG A 27 -8.29 -3.21 -9.47
C ARG A 27 -6.79 -3.16 -9.22
N ALA A 28 -6.16 -4.29 -8.87
CA ALA A 28 -4.71 -4.42 -8.75
C ALA A 28 -4.00 -4.14 -10.09
N ALA A 29 -4.52 -4.69 -11.19
CA ALA A 29 -3.94 -4.52 -12.53
C ALA A 29 -3.95 -3.06 -13.04
N ARG A 30 -4.77 -2.19 -12.44
CA ARG A 30 -4.89 -0.78 -12.81
C ARG A 30 -4.08 0.14 -11.88
N GLN A 31 -3.33 -0.42 -10.94
CA GLN A 31 -2.54 0.40 -10.01
C GLN A 31 -1.39 1.07 -10.76
N ASP A 32 -1.44 2.40 -10.81
CA ASP A 32 -0.33 3.21 -11.25
C ASP A 32 0.66 3.40 -10.10
N ILE A 33 1.63 2.51 -10.02
CA ILE A 33 2.72 2.58 -9.04
C ILE A 33 3.80 3.49 -9.62
N ARG A 34 4.00 4.64 -8.95
CA ARG A 34 4.99 5.64 -9.36
C ARG A 34 6.07 5.84 -8.29
N PRO A 35 7.30 6.23 -8.68
CA PRO A 35 8.36 6.57 -7.74
C PRO A 35 7.92 7.68 -6.77
N LEU A 36 8.21 7.50 -5.48
CA LEU A 36 8.00 8.53 -4.47
C LEU A 36 9.14 9.55 -4.52
N LYS A 37 8.80 10.83 -4.53
CA LYS A 37 9.76 11.94 -4.34
C LYS A 37 9.59 12.48 -2.93
N ILE A 38 10.51 12.10 -2.04
CA ILE A 38 10.47 12.50 -0.62
C ILE A 38 11.54 13.57 -0.40
N GLY A 39 11.11 14.75 0.05
CA GLY A 39 12.03 15.80 0.50
C GLY A 39 12.34 15.64 1.98
N LEU A 40 13.61 15.66 2.36
CA LEU A 40 14.05 15.63 3.75
C LEU A 40 14.86 16.88 4.07
N LEU A 41 14.24 17.81 4.80
CA LEU A 41 14.93 18.98 5.37
C LEU A 41 15.38 18.63 6.79
N ASN A 42 16.61 18.14 6.92
CA ASN A 42 17.22 17.93 8.22
C ASN A 42 17.80 19.26 8.75
N LEU A 43 17.41 19.70 9.94
CA LEU A 43 17.91 20.93 10.60
C LEU A 43 18.75 20.63 11.85
N MET A 44 19.13 19.36 12.06
CA MET A 44 19.95 19.00 13.21
C MET A 44 21.38 19.55 13.11
N PRO A 45 21.97 19.99 14.24
CA PRO A 45 23.28 20.66 14.27
C PRO A 45 24.48 19.75 13.97
N LYS A 46 24.33 18.43 13.92
CA LYS A 46 25.36 17.49 13.45
C LYS A 46 24.83 16.69 12.28
N LYS A 47 25.40 16.90 11.09
CA LYS A 47 25.08 16.12 9.89
C LYS A 47 26.23 15.27 9.36
N ILE A 48 27.47 15.53 9.76
CA ILE A 48 28.66 14.84 9.27
C ILE A 48 29.63 14.75 10.45
N GLN A 49 29.82 13.54 10.97
CA GLN A 49 31.01 13.14 11.71
C GLN A 49 31.46 11.81 11.12
#